data_AF-A0A3D0WSJ6-F1
#
_entry.id   AF-A0A3D0WSJ6-F1
#
_cell.length_a   1.000
_cell.length_b   1.000
_cell.length_c   1.000
_cell.angle_alpha   90.00
_cell.angle_beta   90.00
_cell.angle_gamma   90.00
#
_symmetry.space_group_name_H-M   'P 1'
#
loop_
_entity.id
_entity.type
_entity.pdbx_description
1 polymer ?
#
loop_
_entity_poly.entity_id
_entity_poly.type
_entity_poly.pdbx_seq_one_letter_code
_entity_poly.pdbx_strand_id
1 'polypeptide(L)'
;MNQLKLFFFYGAIALLSCNVGDTFAKDYKISKGELLNKIKGGWAGQVIGCTYGGPTEFKWNGTMIGEEIGIPWDGSRMSWYYKNSPGLYDDVYMDLTFVQVFDKYGLDAPDSLHAKYFANAGYPLWHANQAARYNILNGIMP
;
A
#
# COMPACT_ATOMS: atom_id res chain seq x y z
N MET A 1 29.07 28.12 -41.31
CA MET A 1 27.87 27.27 -41.24
C MET A 1 26.74 28.13 -40.69
N ASN A 2 25.78 28.53 -41.52
CA ASN A 2 24.86 29.64 -41.21
C ASN A 2 24.00 29.34 -39.99
N GLN A 3 23.96 30.27 -39.03
CA GLN A 3 23.11 30.25 -37.83
C GLN A 3 21.65 29.88 -38.13
N LEU A 4 21.17 30.25 -39.32
CA LEU A 4 19.85 29.90 -39.84
C LEU A 4 19.65 28.38 -40.00
N LYS A 5 20.65 27.65 -40.52
CA LYS A 5 20.58 26.18 -40.66
C LYS A 5 20.60 25.48 -39.30
N LEU A 6 21.33 26.04 -38.33
CA LEU A 6 21.39 25.54 -36.96
C LEU A 6 20.04 25.73 -36.25
N PHE A 7 19.39 26.88 -36.45
CA PHE A 7 18.03 27.15 -35.96
C PHE A 7 16.98 26.20 -36.56
N PHE A 8 17.02 25.96 -37.88
CA PHE A 8 16.12 24.99 -38.52
C PHE A 8 16.38 23.56 -38.03
N PHE A 9 17.64 23.20 -37.76
CA PHE A 9 18.00 21.87 -37.26
C PHE A 9 17.49 21.64 -35.82
N TYR A 10 17.68 22.60 -34.91
CA TYR A 10 17.15 22.51 -33.55
C TYR A 10 15.62 22.60 -33.50
N GLY A 11 15.00 23.40 -34.38
CA GLY A 11 13.53 23.45 -34.51
C GLY A 11 12.92 22.13 -34.99
N ALA A 12 13.59 21.41 -35.90
CA ALA A 12 13.15 20.10 -36.36
C ALA A 12 13.27 19.02 -35.25
N ILE A 13 14.32 19.08 -34.42
CA ILE A 13 14.50 18.16 -33.27
C ILE A 13 13.41 18.39 -32.20
N ALA A 14 13.04 19.66 -31.94
CA ALA A 14 11.97 19.99 -31.00
C ALA A 14 10.59 19.47 -31.46
N LEU A 15 10.31 19.52 -32.77
CA LEU A 15 9.04 19.04 -33.33
C LEU A 15 8.92 17.51 -33.39
N LEU A 16 10.05 16.78 -33.46
CA LEU A 16 10.07 15.32 -33.44
C LEU A 16 9.99 14.73 -32.01
N SER A 17 10.18 15.55 -30.98
CA SER A 17 10.17 15.13 -29.57
C SER A 17 8.76 14.95 -28.98
N CYS A 18 7.71 15.26 -29.74
CA CYS A 18 6.31 15.13 -29.33
C CYS A 18 5.60 13.98 -30.07
N ASN A 19 6.21 12.79 -30.10
CA ASN A 19 5.44 11.56 -30.30
C ASN A 19 5.07 10.98 -28.93
N VAL A 20 4.18 11.66 -28.22
CA VAL A 20 3.43 11.03 -27.14
C VAL A 20 2.41 10.13 -27.82
N GLY A 21 2.83 8.91 -28.17
CA GLY A 21 1.87 7.88 -28.50
C GLY A 21 0.94 7.74 -27.31
N ASP A 22 -0.36 7.83 -27.55
CA ASP A 22 -1.39 7.58 -26.55
C ASP A 22 -1.25 6.15 -26.03
N THR A 23 -0.39 5.95 -25.04
CA THR A 23 -0.34 4.76 -24.21
C THR A 23 -1.41 4.89 -23.14
N PHE A 24 -2.64 5.21 -23.53
CA PHE A 24 -3.77 5.01 -22.64
C PHE A 24 -3.85 3.50 -22.41
N ALA A 25 -3.77 3.11 -21.15
CA ALA A 25 -3.95 1.72 -20.75
C ALA A 25 -5.26 1.22 -21.37
N LYS A 26 -5.22 0.11 -22.11
CA LYS A 26 -6.43 -0.47 -22.68
C LYS A 26 -7.40 -0.80 -21.54
N ASP A 27 -8.64 -0.32 -21.66
CA ASP A 27 -9.71 -0.70 -20.74
C ASP A 27 -9.83 -2.22 -20.68
N TYR A 28 -9.71 -2.76 -19.47
CA TYR A 28 -9.83 -4.19 -19.22
C TYR A 28 -11.19 -4.48 -18.58
N LYS A 29 -12.04 -5.23 -19.29
CA LYS A 29 -13.34 -5.67 -18.77
C LYS A 29 -13.19 -7.02 -18.07
N ILE A 30 -13.66 -7.10 -16.83
CA ILE A 30 -13.78 -8.34 -16.07
C ILE A 30 -15.21 -8.53 -15.61
N SER A 31 -15.59 -9.79 -15.37
CA SER A 31 -16.85 -10.09 -14.73
C SER A 31 -16.86 -9.61 -13.27
N LYS A 32 -18.06 -9.35 -12.74
CA LYS A 32 -18.23 -9.05 -11.32
C LYS A 32 -17.68 -10.16 -10.41
N GLY A 33 -17.79 -11.42 -10.83
CA GLY A 33 -17.26 -12.57 -10.11
C GLY A 33 -15.74 -12.56 -10.03
N GLU A 34 -15.07 -12.28 -11.14
CA GLU A 34 -13.60 -12.16 -11.17
C GLU A 34 -13.11 -10.96 -10.36
N LEU A 35 -13.79 -9.82 -10.44
CA LEU A 35 -13.48 -8.65 -9.61
C LEU A 35 -13.56 -9.00 -8.13
N LEU A 36 -14.66 -9.63 -7.69
CA LEU A 36 -14.85 -10.02 -6.30
C LEU A 36 -13.80 -11.04 -5.84
N ASN A 37 -13.44 -12.00 -6.71
CA ASN A 37 -12.39 -12.98 -6.41
C ASN A 37 -11.04 -12.29 -6.19
N LYS A 38 -10.69 -11.31 -7.03
CA LYS A 38 -9.45 -10.54 -6.88
C LYS A 38 -9.43 -9.70 -5.60
N ILE A 39 -10.53 -9.03 -5.27
CA ILE A 39 -10.65 -8.27 -4.01
C ILE A 39 -10.46 -9.19 -2.80
N LYS A 40 -11.15 -10.34 -2.78
CA LYS A 40 -10.99 -11.34 -1.70
C LYS A 40 -9.56 -11.87 -1.61
N GLY A 41 -8.93 -12.13 -2.76
CA GLY A 41 -7.54 -12.56 -2.84
C GLY A 41 -6.57 -11.52 -2.30
N GLY A 42 -6.83 -10.23 -2.52
CA GLY A 42 -6.04 -9.14 -1.95
C GLY A 42 -6.04 -9.16 -0.42
N TRP A 43 -7.21 -9.19 0.20
CA TRP A 43 -7.35 -9.29 1.65
C TRP A 43 -6.73 -10.57 2.22
N ALA A 44 -6.99 -11.73 1.60
CA ALA A 44 -6.42 -12.99 2.05
C ALA A 44 -4.89 -13.00 1.93
N GLY A 45 -4.35 -12.49 0.82
CA GLY A 45 -2.92 -12.38 0.57
C GLY A 45 -2.21 -11.50 1.60
N GLN A 46 -2.83 -10.39 1.99
CA GLN A 46 -2.29 -9.52 3.04
C GLN A 46 -2.23 -10.24 4.40
N VAL A 47 -3.31 -10.89 4.82
CA VAL A 47 -3.32 -11.65 6.09
C VAL A 47 -2.27 -12.76 6.10
N ILE A 48 -2.12 -13.49 4.97
CA ILE A 48 -1.07 -14.50 4.80
C ILE A 48 0.31 -13.84 4.89
N GLY A 49 0.51 -12.70 4.23
CA GLY A 49 1.75 -11.92 4.23
C GLY A 49 2.17 -11.50 5.64
N CYS A 50 1.29 -10.84 6.40
CA CYS A 50 1.56 -10.45 7.80
C CYS A 50 1.91 -11.68 8.65
N THR A 51 1.15 -12.77 8.49
CA THR A 51 1.37 -14.01 9.25
C THR A 51 2.73 -14.66 8.93
N TYR A 52 3.08 -14.72 7.65
CA TYR A 52 4.32 -15.33 7.18
C TYR A 52 5.55 -14.45 7.51
N GLY A 53 5.40 -13.13 7.41
CA GLY A 53 6.46 -12.16 7.69
C GLY A 53 6.71 -11.95 9.19
N GLY A 54 5.68 -12.02 10.03
CA GLY A 54 5.74 -11.75 11.47
C GLY A 54 6.89 -12.42 12.24
N PRO A 55 7.16 -13.73 12.05
CA PRO A 55 8.29 -14.40 12.70
C PRO A 55 9.67 -13.78 12.40
N THR A 56 9.80 -13.04 11.30
CA THR A 56 11.07 -12.52 10.76
C THR A 56 11.20 -11.01 10.85
N GLU A 57 10.12 -10.31 11.21
CA GLU A 57 10.05 -8.87 11.34
C GLU A 57 11.19 -8.34 12.24
N PHE A 58 11.99 -7.41 11.70
CA PHE A 58 13.16 -6.80 12.35
C PHE A 58 14.26 -7.76 12.85
N LYS A 59 14.35 -8.99 12.30
CA LYS A 59 15.40 -9.95 12.68
C LYS A 59 16.60 -10.01 11.74
N TRP A 60 16.43 -9.53 10.50
CA TRP A 60 17.42 -9.66 9.42
C TRP A 60 17.70 -8.31 8.76
N ASN A 61 17.86 -7.24 9.55
CA ASN A 61 18.08 -5.89 9.02
C ASN A 61 19.39 -5.81 8.21
N GLY A 62 19.30 -5.30 6.99
CA GLY A 62 20.47 -5.11 6.10
C GLY A 62 20.93 -6.36 5.37
N THR A 63 20.20 -7.48 5.46
CA THR A 63 20.47 -8.72 4.73
C THR A 63 19.19 -9.41 4.27
N MET A 64 19.30 -10.31 3.30
CA MET A 64 18.23 -11.23 2.94
C MET A 64 18.21 -12.41 3.92
N ILE A 65 17.04 -13.02 4.09
CA ILE A 65 16.86 -14.29 4.80
C ILE A 65 17.36 -15.41 3.87
N GLY A 66 18.31 -16.23 4.32
CA GLY A 66 18.82 -17.37 3.55
C GLY A 66 17.79 -18.50 3.43
N GLU A 67 17.92 -19.34 2.39
CA GLU A 67 17.01 -20.46 2.12
C GLU A 67 17.03 -21.53 3.22
N GLU A 68 18.12 -21.61 3.97
CA GLU A 68 18.27 -22.49 5.13
C GLU A 68 17.34 -22.12 6.30
N ILE A 69 16.80 -20.91 6.31
CA ILE A 69 15.91 -20.41 7.36
C ILE A 69 14.46 -20.72 7.00
N GLY A 70 13.95 -21.83 7.54
CA GLY A 70 12.54 -22.19 7.41
C GLY A 70 11.64 -21.24 8.20
N ILE A 71 10.66 -20.63 7.52
CA ILE A 71 9.60 -19.86 8.17
C ILE A 71 8.48 -20.82 8.61
N PRO A 72 8.16 -20.92 9.90
CA PRO A 72 7.15 -21.86 10.39
C PRO A 72 5.77 -21.60 9.78
N TRP A 73 5.21 -22.60 9.11
CA TRP A 73 3.89 -22.52 8.50
C TRP A 73 3.08 -23.79 8.72
N ASP A 74 1.80 -23.62 9.05
CA ASP A 74 0.81 -24.69 9.15
C ASP A 74 -0.60 -24.11 8.98
N GLY A 75 -1.61 -24.97 8.84
CA GLY A 75 -3.00 -24.57 8.61
C GLY A 75 -3.64 -23.77 9.76
N SER A 76 -3.02 -23.73 10.94
CA SER A 76 -3.51 -22.99 12.11
C SER A 76 -2.79 -21.65 12.32
N ARG A 77 -1.71 -21.39 11.58
CA ARG A 77 -0.75 -20.31 11.86
C ARG A 77 -1.43 -18.94 11.97
N MET A 78 -2.32 -18.61 11.04
CA MET A 78 -3.10 -17.36 11.07
C MET A 78 -3.99 -17.28 12.31
N SER A 79 -4.74 -18.35 12.63
CA SER A 79 -5.59 -18.34 13.82
C SER A 79 -4.76 -18.26 15.11
N TRP A 80 -3.57 -18.85 15.13
CA TRP A 80 -2.69 -18.77 16.29
C TRP A 80 -2.23 -17.33 16.51
N TYR A 81 -1.72 -16.66 15.47
CA TYR A 81 -1.30 -15.26 15.57
C TYR A 81 -2.47 -14.34 15.93
N TYR A 82 -3.64 -14.55 15.33
CA TYR A 82 -4.82 -13.74 15.63
C TYR A 82 -5.22 -13.84 17.12
N LYS A 83 -5.12 -15.03 17.71
CA LYS A 83 -5.51 -15.24 19.11
C LYS A 83 -4.43 -14.83 20.11
N ASN A 84 -3.16 -15.07 19.78
CA ASN A 84 -2.06 -14.97 20.74
C ASN A 84 -1.21 -13.70 20.56
N SER A 85 -1.22 -13.12 19.36
CA SER A 85 -0.49 -11.89 19.04
C SER A 85 -1.28 -11.06 18.01
N PRO A 86 -2.52 -10.66 18.35
CA PRO A 86 -3.42 -9.97 17.42
C PRO A 86 -2.85 -8.68 16.85
N GLY A 87 -1.89 -8.09 17.55
CA GLY A 87 -1.15 -6.90 17.13
C GLY A 87 -0.39 -7.06 15.81
N LEU A 88 -0.04 -8.29 15.41
CA LEU A 88 0.66 -8.56 14.15
C LEU A 88 -0.12 -8.09 12.89
N TYR A 89 -1.42 -7.85 13.02
CA TYR A 89 -2.28 -7.48 11.90
C TYR A 89 -2.61 -5.98 11.88
N ASP A 90 -1.77 -5.12 12.45
CA ASP A 90 -1.98 -3.67 12.43
C ASP A 90 -2.01 -3.09 11.01
N ASP A 91 -1.23 -3.65 10.07
CA ASP A 91 -1.33 -3.35 8.63
C ASP A 91 -2.77 -3.54 8.11
N VAL A 92 -3.40 -4.67 8.46
CA VAL A 92 -4.75 -5.02 8.02
C VAL A 92 -5.79 -4.13 8.71
N TYR A 93 -5.62 -3.89 10.02
CA TYR A 93 -6.54 -3.04 10.78
C TYR A 93 -6.50 -1.59 10.30
N MET A 94 -5.34 -1.11 9.87
CA MET A 94 -5.20 0.21 9.27
C MET A 94 -6.00 0.34 7.97
N ASP A 95 -5.86 -0.63 7.06
CA ASP A 95 -6.62 -0.63 5.82
C ASP A 95 -8.13 -0.70 6.07
N LEU A 96 -8.56 -1.53 7.02
CA LEU A 96 -9.97 -1.60 7.43
C LEU A 96 -10.47 -0.27 7.99
N THR A 97 -9.64 0.48 8.70
CA THR A 97 -9.99 1.82 9.21
C THR A 97 -10.20 2.82 8.07
N PHE A 98 -9.40 2.73 7.00
CA PHE A 98 -9.59 3.57 5.82
C PHE A 98 -10.85 3.19 5.04
N VAL A 99 -11.08 1.88 4.86
CA VAL A 99 -12.31 1.37 4.25
C VAL A 99 -13.55 1.79 5.04
N GLN A 100 -13.48 1.80 6.37
CA GLN A 100 -14.57 2.29 7.22
C GLN A 100 -14.90 3.77 6.95
N VAL A 101 -13.89 4.61 6.69
CA VAL A 101 -14.11 6.02 6.34
C VAL A 101 -14.76 6.12 4.96
N PHE A 102 -14.29 5.35 3.97
CA PHE A 102 -14.90 5.33 2.64
C PHE A 102 -16.35 4.86 2.67
N ASP A 103 -16.66 3.80 3.43
CA ASP A 103 -18.01 3.26 3.57
C ASP A 103 -18.97 4.30 4.18
N LYS A 104 -18.49 5.08 5.16
CA LYS A 104 -19.33 6.04 5.89
C LYS A 104 -19.43 7.41 5.23
N TYR A 105 -18.38 7.87 4.55
CA TYR A 105 -18.28 9.25 4.05
C TYR A 105 -18.08 9.35 2.54
N GLY A 106 -17.95 8.22 1.83
CA GLY A 106 -17.69 8.16 0.41
C GLY A 106 -16.20 8.19 0.07
N LEU A 107 -15.88 7.94 -1.21
CA LEU A 107 -14.50 7.91 -1.71
C LEU A 107 -13.82 9.29 -1.71
N ASP A 108 -14.61 10.36 -1.71
CA ASP A 108 -14.15 11.75 -1.65
C ASP A 108 -13.97 12.26 -0.21
N ALA A 109 -13.94 11.37 0.78
CA ALA A 109 -13.72 11.73 2.17
C ALA A 109 -12.38 12.47 2.34
N PRO A 110 -12.34 13.60 3.06
CA PRO A 110 -11.09 14.32 3.29
C PRO A 110 -10.12 13.47 4.12
N ASP A 111 -8.83 13.59 3.81
CA ASP A 111 -7.71 12.99 4.53
C ASP A 111 -7.76 13.22 6.05
N SER A 112 -8.21 14.39 6.49
CA SER A 112 -8.39 14.72 7.91
C SER A 112 -9.36 13.78 8.64
N LEU A 113 -10.34 13.19 7.95
CA LEU A 113 -11.19 12.14 8.52
C LEU A 113 -10.44 10.83 8.66
N HIS A 114 -9.69 10.42 7.63
CA HIS A 114 -8.83 9.24 7.70
C HIS A 114 -7.83 9.34 8.87
N ALA A 115 -7.16 10.48 9.00
CA ALA A 115 -6.24 10.76 10.10
C ALA A 115 -6.91 10.63 11.46
N LYS A 116 -8.11 11.20 11.64
CA LYS A 116 -8.85 11.11 12.90
C LYS A 116 -9.26 9.68 13.25
N TYR A 117 -9.76 8.91 12.27
CA TYR A 117 -10.14 7.51 12.49
C TYR A 117 -8.91 6.65 12.82
N PHE A 118 -7.83 6.78 12.04
CA PHE A 118 -6.56 6.11 12.27
C PHE A 118 -5.96 6.41 13.65
N ALA A 119 -5.92 7.70 14.04
CA ALA A 119 -5.30 8.12 15.28
C ALA A 119 -6.07 7.69 16.54
N ASN A 120 -7.40 7.51 16.42
CA ASN A 120 -8.27 7.08 17.51
C ASN A 120 -8.61 5.58 17.47
N ALA A 121 -8.06 4.82 16.52
CA ALA A 121 -8.33 3.40 16.43
C ALA A 121 -7.68 2.61 17.58
N GLY A 122 -8.39 1.59 18.08
CA GLY A 122 -8.01 0.85 19.29
C GLY A 122 -6.95 -0.23 19.12
N TYR A 123 -6.48 -0.50 17.90
CA TYR A 123 -5.42 -1.47 17.67
C TYR A 123 -4.04 -0.85 17.90
N PRO A 124 -3.06 -1.65 18.38
CA PRO A 124 -1.67 -1.19 18.51
C PRO A 124 -1.08 -0.79 17.16
N LEU A 125 -0.04 0.04 17.17
CA LEU A 125 0.69 0.45 15.97
C LEU A 125 2.19 0.34 16.20
N TRP A 126 2.93 0.09 15.13
CA TRP A 126 4.37 -0.08 15.17
C TRP A 126 5.09 1.16 14.62
N HIS A 127 6.23 1.48 15.24
CA HIS A 127 7.21 2.46 14.76
C HIS A 127 6.60 3.75 14.18
N ALA A 128 6.75 3.96 12.86
CA ALA A 128 6.34 5.16 12.17
C ALA A 128 4.83 5.41 12.27
N ASN A 129 4.02 4.35 12.28
CA ASN A 129 2.57 4.46 12.41
C ASN A 129 2.18 4.96 13.81
N GLN A 130 2.90 4.50 14.85
CA GLN A 130 2.69 4.99 16.21
C GLN A 130 3.13 6.45 16.36
N ALA A 131 4.21 6.86 15.69
CA ALA A 131 4.64 8.26 15.64
C ALA A 131 3.62 9.14 14.89
N ALA A 132 3.06 8.65 13.78
CA ALA A 132 2.01 9.33 13.04
C ALA A 132 0.75 9.52 13.90
N ARG A 133 0.31 8.48 14.61
CA ARG A 133 -0.79 8.56 15.58
C ARG A 133 -0.50 9.63 16.64
N TYR A 134 0.68 9.61 17.24
CA TYR A 134 1.08 10.62 18.22
C TYR A 134 1.00 12.04 17.65
N ASN A 135 1.56 12.26 16.46
CA ASN A 135 1.57 13.56 15.79
C ASN A 135 0.15 14.08 15.54
N ILE A 136 -0.74 13.24 15.02
CA ILE A 136 -2.15 13.58 14.76
C ILE A 136 -2.86 13.93 16.07
N LEU A 137 -2.66 13.14 17.13
CA LEU A 137 -3.24 13.42 18.46
C LEU A 137 -2.69 14.71 19.09
N ASN A 138 -1.51 15.17 18.65
CA ASN A 138 -0.89 16.44 19.06
C ASN A 138 -1.10 17.57 18.04
N GLY A 139 -2.07 17.43 17.14
CA GLY A 139 -2.51 18.51 16.24
C GLY A 139 -1.70 18.66 14.94
N ILE A 140 -0.78 17.74 14.65
CA ILE A 140 -0.09 17.68 13.35
C ILE A 140 -0.95 16.81 12.42
N MET A 141 -1.84 17.48 11.68
CA MET A 141 -2.73 16.85 10.69
C MET A 141 -2.06 16.79 9.31
N PRO A 142 -2.46 15.85 8.42
CA PRO A 142 -2.13 15.90 7.00
C PRO A 142 -2.67 17.17 6.34
#